data_AF-A0A663E6P5-F1
#
_entry.id   AF-A0A663E6P5-F1
#
_cell.length_a   1.000
_cell.length_b   1.000
_cell.length_c   1.000
_cell.angle_alpha   90.00
_cell.angle_beta   90.00
_cell.angle_gamma   90.00
#
_symmetry.space_group_name_H-M   'P 1'
#
loop_
_entity.id
_entity.type
_entity.pdbx_description
1 polymer ?
#
loop_
_entity_poly.entity_id
_entity_poly.type
_entity_poly.pdbx_seq_one_letter_code
_entity_poly.pdbx_strand_id
1 'polypeptide(L)'
;MATATGSDLEERLRLSNIRFVASINRILERYNHPFEDDLLISMETLTYDTPDGPKQWEEVSTKKLKIWKKEVLEVSNNIVLLCSQNI
;
A
#
# COMPACT_ATOMS: atom_id res chain seq x y z
N MET A 1 -3.55 -16.14 -32.63
CA MET A 1 -4.44 -15.44 -31.68
C MET A 1 -4.86 -16.46 -30.63
N ALA A 2 -4.26 -16.40 -29.44
CA ALA A 2 -4.65 -17.28 -28.34
C ALA A 2 -5.94 -16.75 -27.72
N THR A 3 -7.02 -17.53 -27.78
CA THR A 3 -8.26 -17.23 -27.09
C THR A 3 -8.14 -17.76 -25.66
N ALA A 4 -8.16 -16.87 -24.67
CA ALA A 4 -8.23 -17.25 -23.27
C ALA A 4 -9.54 -18.04 -23.06
N THR A 5 -9.42 -19.30 -22.67
CA THR A 5 -10.57 -20.16 -22.33
C THR A 5 -11.12 -19.76 -20.96
N GLY A 6 -12.36 -20.13 -20.63
CA GLY A 6 -12.95 -19.83 -19.32
C GLY A 6 -12.11 -20.30 -18.12
N SER A 7 -11.25 -21.31 -18.33
CA SER A 7 -10.29 -21.79 -17.33
C SER A 7 -9.15 -20.80 -17.04
N ASP A 8 -8.69 -20.03 -18.04
CA ASP A 8 -7.65 -19.01 -17.85
C ASP A 8 -8.18 -17.82 -17.05
N LEU A 9 -9.42 -17.40 -17.34
CA LEU A 9 -10.07 -16.32 -16.60
C LEU A 9 -10.25 -16.69 -15.12
N GLU A 10 -10.73 -17.89 -14.83
CA GLU A 10 -10.94 -18.36 -13.45
C GLU A 10 -9.64 -18.36 -12.66
N GLU A 11 -8.55 -18.86 -13.25
CA GLU A 11 -7.24 -18.86 -12.58
C GLU A 11 -6.74 -17.44 -12.33
N ARG A 12 -6.91 -16.53 -13.28
CA ARG A 12 -6.53 -15.11 -13.10
C ARG A 12 -7.33 -14.44 -12.00
N LEU A 13 -8.63 -14.72 -11.88
CA LEU A 13 -9.48 -14.21 -10.81
C LEU A 13 -9.06 -14.78 -9.46
N ARG A 14 -8.80 -16.10 -9.38
CA ARG A 14 -8.29 -16.77 -8.17
C ARG A 14 -6.99 -16.14 -7.69
N LEU A 15 -6.02 -15.97 -8.59
CA LEU A 15 -4.73 -15.34 -8.28
C LEU A 15 -4.89 -13.87 -7.88
N SER A 16 -5.83 -13.15 -8.49
CA SER A 16 -6.15 -11.77 -8.11
C SER A 16 -6.67 -11.69 -6.68
N ASN A 17 -7.61 -12.56 -6.31
CA ASN A 17 -8.18 -12.62 -4.98
C ASN A 17 -7.12 -12.95 -3.91
N ILE A 18 -6.25 -13.93 -4.18
CA ILE A 18 -5.15 -14.28 -3.26
C ILE A 18 -4.26 -13.06 -2.99
N ARG A 19 -3.86 -12.32 -4.04
CA ARG A 19 -3.06 -11.10 -3.88
C ARG A 19 -3.79 -10.01 -3.11
N PHE A 20 -5.08 -9.83 -3.38
CA PHE A 20 -5.90 -8.84 -2.69
C PHE A 20 -5.99 -9.14 -1.19
N VAL A 21 -6.36 -10.36 -0.81
CA VAL A 21 -6.47 -10.77 0.60
C VAL A 21 -5.13 -10.64 1.31
N ALA A 22 -4.04 -11.11 0.70
CA ALA A 22 -2.70 -10.96 1.28
C ALA A 22 -2.32 -9.48 1.50
N SER A 23 -2.69 -8.60 0.57
CA SER A 23 -2.42 -7.16 0.68
C SER A 23 -3.23 -6.51 1.82
N ILE A 24 -4.51 -6.85 1.94
CA ILE A 24 -5.38 -6.34 3.01
C ILE A 24 -4.90 -6.81 4.37
N ASN A 25 -4.58 -8.10 4.53
CA ASN A 25 -4.05 -8.63 5.78
C ASN A 25 -2.77 -7.92 6.20
N ARG A 26 -1.87 -7.63 5.25
CA ARG A 26 -0.66 -6.88 5.55
C ARG A 26 -0.94 -5.44 6.00
N ILE A 27 -1.93 -4.77 5.41
CA ILE A 27 -2.34 -3.43 5.85
C ILE A 27 -2.87 -3.53 7.29
N LEU A 28 -3.75 -4.49 7.56
CA LEU A 28 -4.30 -4.70 8.90
C LEU A 28 -3.19 -4.96 9.91
N GLU A 29 -2.29 -5.91 9.66
CA GLU A 29 -1.15 -6.19 10.53
C GLU A 29 -0.28 -4.96 10.77
N ARG A 30 -0.02 -4.17 9.71
CA ARG A 30 0.80 -2.96 9.80
C ARG A 30 0.13 -1.87 10.62
N TYR A 31 -1.19 -1.71 10.54
CA TYR A 31 -1.89 -0.58 11.15
C TYR A 31 -2.70 -0.96 12.41
N ASN A 32 -2.69 -2.23 12.83
CA ASN A 32 -3.40 -2.71 14.02
C ASN A 32 -2.55 -2.57 15.29
N HIS A 33 -2.12 -1.34 15.60
CA HIS A 33 -1.44 -0.97 16.84
C HIS A 33 -1.78 0.48 17.20
N PRO A 34 -1.62 0.89 18.48
CA PRO A 34 -1.89 2.27 18.87
C PRO A 34 -0.85 3.24 18.29
N PHE A 35 -1.32 4.44 17.92
CA PHE A 35 -0.51 5.53 17.37
C PHE A 35 -0.47 6.74 18.33
N GLU A 36 -0.22 6.47 19.62
CA GLU A 36 -0.35 7.47 20.70
C GLU A 36 0.56 8.69 20.53
N ASP A 37 1.75 8.49 19.93
CA ASP A 37 2.76 9.53 19.71
C ASP A 37 2.76 10.09 18.27
N ASP A 38 1.79 9.70 17.44
CA ASP A 38 1.73 10.14 16.05
C ASP A 38 1.11 11.53 15.90
N LEU A 39 1.34 12.12 14.72
CA LEU A 39 0.83 13.43 14.34
C LEU A 39 -0.70 13.37 14.16
N LEU A 40 -1.42 14.20 14.92
CA LEU A 40 -2.87 14.36 14.73
C LEU A 40 -3.15 15.38 13.62
N ILE A 41 -3.95 14.97 12.64
CA ILE A 41 -4.40 15.84 11.57
C ILE A 41 -5.74 16.48 11.99
N SER A 42 -5.80 17.80 11.96
CA SER A 42 -7.05 18.55 12.02
C SER A 42 -7.79 18.39 10.70
N MET A 43 -8.96 17.73 10.73
CA MET A 43 -9.78 17.53 9.54
C MET A 43 -10.47 18.82 9.05
N GLU A 44 -10.60 19.84 9.90
CA GLU A 44 -11.17 21.14 9.53
C GLU A 44 -10.22 21.92 8.60
N THR A 45 -8.92 21.88 8.92
CA THR A 45 -7.90 22.70 8.26
C THR A 45 -6.97 21.89 7.38
N LEU A 46 -7.05 20.55 7.42
CA LEU A 46 -6.10 19.61 6.82
C LEU A 46 -4.65 19.92 7.21
N THR A 47 -4.43 20.26 8.48
CA THR A 47 -3.09 20.56 9.02
C THR A 47 -2.73 19.66 10.18
N TYR A 48 -1.43 19.54 10.45
CA TYR A 48 -0.89 18.87 11.63
C TYR A 48 0.22 19.72 12.24
N ASP A 49 0.39 19.62 13.56
CA ASP A 49 1.39 20.40 14.28
C ASP A 49 2.80 19.80 14.13
N THR A 50 3.79 20.67 13.95
CA THR A 50 5.22 20.29 13.99
C THR A 50 5.99 21.29 14.85
N PRO A 51 7.23 20.97 15.28
CA PRO A 51 8.07 21.93 16.00
C PRO A 51 8.31 23.25 15.25
N ASP A 52 8.22 23.24 13.91
CA ASP A 52 8.35 24.43 13.06
C ASP A 52 7.02 25.20 12.89
N GLY A 53 5.92 24.72 13.50
CA GLY A 53 4.56 25.22 13.33
C GLY A 53 3.65 24.26 12.54
N PRO A 54 2.36 24.62 12.34
CA PRO A 54 1.40 23.81 11.61
C PRO A 54 1.81 23.62 10.15
N LYS A 55 1.74 22.39 9.64
CA LYS A 55 2.01 22.05 8.23
C LYS A 55 0.75 21.53 7.55
N GLN A 56 0.63 21.80 6.25
CA GLN A 56 -0.45 21.27 5.41
C GLN A 56 -0.25 19.77 5.17
N TRP A 57 -1.32 18.99 5.34
CA TRP A 57 -1.32 17.55 5.09
C TRP A 57 -1.12 17.22 3.60
N GLU A 58 -1.68 18.04 2.70
CA GLU A 58 -1.62 17.83 1.26
C GLU A 58 -0.24 18.08 0.64
N GLU A 59 0.68 18.74 1.36
CA GLU A 59 2.00 19.14 0.87
C GLU A 59 3.02 17.97 0.88
N VAL A 60 2.63 16.82 0.35
CA VAL A 60 3.60 15.75 0.07
C VAL A 60 4.29 16.08 -1.24
N SER A 61 5.56 16.50 -1.17
CA SER A 61 6.31 16.85 -2.38
C SER A 61 6.29 15.69 -3.39
N THR A 62 6.08 16.01 -4.67
CA THR A 62 6.02 15.00 -5.74
C THR A 62 7.30 14.15 -5.82
N LYS A 63 8.43 14.67 -5.35
CA LYS A 63 9.69 13.93 -5.17
C LYS A 63 9.57 12.88 -4.06
N LYS A 64 9.02 13.23 -2.90
CA LYS A 64 8.75 12.27 -1.81
C LYS A 64 7.76 11.19 -2.26
N LEU A 65 6.69 11.55 -2.99
CA LEU A 65 5.74 10.57 -3.51
C LEU A 65 6.39 9.53 -4.45
N LYS A 66 7.33 9.95 -5.31
CA LYS A 66 8.07 9.02 -6.19
C LYS A 66 8.96 8.06 -5.41
N ILE A 67 9.60 8.54 -4.34
CA ILE A 67 10.44 7.73 -3.45
C ILE A 67 9.58 6.72 -2.69
N TRP A 68 8.50 7.18 -2.05
CA TRP A 68 7.56 6.32 -1.35
C TRP A 68 6.95 5.26 -2.26
N LYS A 69 6.55 5.64 -3.48
CA LYS A 69 6.02 4.71 -4.48
C LYS A 69 7.08 3.68 -4.87
N LYS A 70 8.36 4.07 -5.00
CA LYS A 70 9.47 3.15 -5.29
C LYS A 70 9.70 2.17 -4.13
N GLU A 71 9.75 2.66 -2.89
CA GLU A 71 9.93 1.83 -1.70
C GLU A 71 8.78 0.83 -1.49
N VAL A 72 7.53 1.29 -1.64
CA VAL A 72 6.34 0.43 -1.56
C VAL A 72 6.30 -0.60 -2.70
N LEU A 73 6.68 -0.21 -3.92
CA LEU A 73 6.72 -1.12 -5.08
C LEU A 73 7.90 -2.10 -5.04
N GLU A 74 9.07 -1.71 -4.52
CA GLU A 74 10.20 -2.61 -4.28
C GLU A 74 9.87 -3.66 -3.23
N VAL A 75 9.20 -3.25 -2.15
CA VAL A 75 8.62 -4.18 -1.17
C VAL A 75 7.56 -5.09 -1.81
N SER A 76 6.77 -4.59 -2.75
CA SER A 76 5.76 -5.39 -3.47
C SER A 76 6.38 -6.39 -4.45
N ASN A 77 7.47 -6.04 -5.14
CA ASN A 77 8.20 -6.94 -6.02
C ASN A 77 8.88 -8.08 -5.24
N ASN A 78 9.38 -7.81 -4.03
CA ASN A 78 9.87 -8.84 -3.12
C ASN A 78 8.75 -9.78 -2.64
N ILE A 79 7.51 -9.29 -2.45
CA ILE A 79 6.36 -10.16 -2.16
C ILE A 79 6.01 -11.04 -3.35
N VAL A 80 5.96 -10.48 -4.57
CA VAL A 80 5.69 -11.26 -5.79
C VAL A 80 6.74 -12.37 -5.96
N LEU A 81 8.01 -12.11 -5.66
CA LEU A 81 9.06 -13.11 -5.61
C LEU A 81 8.84 -14.16 -4.50
N LEU A 82 8.50 -13.77 -3.27
CA LEU A 82 8.26 -14.73 -2.17
C LEU A 82 7.02 -15.61 -2.41
N CYS A 83 5.97 -15.08 -3.04
CA CYS A 83 4.82 -15.87 -3.46
C CYS A 83 5.13 -16.79 -4.66
N SER A 84 6.16 -16.47 -5.44
CA SER A 84 6.64 -17.31 -6.56
C SER A 84 7.65 -18.39 -6.09
N GLN A 85 8.24 -18.23 -4.91
CA GLN A 85 9.22 -19.16 -4.31
C GLN A 85 8.59 -20.26 -3.45
N ASN A 86 7.27 -20.24 -3.26
CA ASN A 86 6.49 -21.30 -2.58
C ASN A 86 5.58 -22.09 -3.55
N ILE A 87 6.00 -22.23 -4.81
CA ILE A 87 5.42 -23.15 -5.82
C ILE A 87 6.46 -24.23 -6.14
#